data_AF-A0A918D0L5-F1
#
_entry.id   AF-A0A918D0L5-F1
#
_cell.length_a   1.000
_cell.length_b   1.000
_cell.length_c   1.000
_cell.angle_alpha   90.00
_cell.angle_beta   90.00
_cell.angle_gamma   90.00
#
_symmetry.space_group_name_H-M   'P 1'
#
loop_
_entity.id
_entity.type
_entity.pdbx_description
1 polymer ?
#
loop_
_entity_poly.entity_id
_entity_poly.type
_entity_poly.pdbx_seq_one_letter_code
_entity_poly.pdbx_strand_id
1 'polypeptide(L)'
;MYRRENDKESKSKSTCQRLANIIGGEVIQAQPVCVVMRLRDDIRATILGRRTRSPLALPFMLSFENNGLNLGETVILQKEVNPMIRALQRRGIIVTAFHNHWLFEEPRLMYLHWENVGMNPFEFAKNSFAAAKEAGLF
;
A
#
# COMPACT_ATOMS: atom_id res chain seq x y z
N MET A 1 34.09 5.95 9.55
CA MET A 1 32.89 5.10 9.69
C MET A 1 31.62 5.92 9.52
N TYR A 2 31.43 7.00 10.28
CA TYR A 2 30.29 7.93 10.22
C TYR A 2 29.84 8.46 8.83
N ARG A 3 30.76 8.81 7.93
CA ARG A 3 30.41 9.40 6.62
C ARG A 3 29.68 8.41 5.69
N ARG A 4 29.99 7.11 5.77
CA ARG A 4 29.36 6.07 4.93
C ARG A 4 27.96 5.69 5.40
N GLU A 5 27.66 5.86 6.69
CA GLU A 5 26.31 5.61 7.24
C GLU A 5 25.34 6.71 6.83
N ASN A 6 25.74 7.98 6.94
CA ASN A 6 24.94 9.12 6.47
C ASN A 6 24.63 9.06 4.96
N ASP A 7 25.59 8.61 4.14
CA ASP A 7 25.37 8.45 2.70
C ASP A 7 24.38 7.32 2.37
N LYS A 8 24.44 6.21 3.11
CA LYS A 8 23.48 5.10 2.96
C LYS A 8 22.08 5.51 3.40
N GLU A 9 21.96 6.23 4.51
CA GLU A 9 20.68 6.73 5.01
C GLU A 9 20.04 7.74 4.04
N SER A 10 20.84 8.68 3.52
CA SER A 10 20.42 9.64 2.49
C SER A 10 19.95 8.95 1.20
N LYS A 11 20.68 7.94 0.73
CA LYS A 11 20.32 7.15 -0.46
C LYS A 11 19.08 6.27 -0.24
N SER A 12 18.90 5.74 0.97
CA SER A 12 17.70 5.00 1.37
C SER A 12 16.46 5.91 1.34
N LYS A 13 16.57 7.11 1.92
CA LYS A 13 15.50 8.12 1.91
C LYS A 13 15.11 8.52 0.48
N SER A 14 16.09 8.77 -0.40
CA SER A 14 15.80 9.11 -1.80
C SER A 14 15.19 7.96 -2.60
N THR A 15 15.57 6.71 -2.33
CA THR A 15 14.98 5.53 -2.96
C THR A 15 13.53 5.33 -2.50
N CYS A 16 13.29 5.42 -1.19
CA CYS A 16 11.94 5.29 -0.62
C CYS A 16 10.99 6.39 -1.15
N GLN A 17 11.50 7.62 -1.30
CA GLN A 17 10.72 8.70 -1.91
C GLN A 17 10.33 8.39 -3.36
N ARG A 18 11.21 7.77 -4.15
CA ARG A 18 10.87 7.38 -5.53
C ARG A 18 9.79 6.30 -5.58
N LEU A 19 9.75 5.39 -4.60
CA LEU A 19 8.68 4.41 -4.46
C LEU A 19 7.35 5.07 -4.08
N ALA A 20 7.37 6.05 -3.17
CA ALA A 20 6.19 6.83 -2.81
C ALA A 20 5.60 7.59 -4.02
N ASN A 21 6.48 8.18 -4.84
CA ASN A 21 6.08 8.89 -6.04
C ASN A 21 5.34 8.00 -7.07
N ILE A 22 5.65 6.70 -7.14
CA ILE A 22 4.99 5.76 -8.07
C ILE A 22 3.50 5.66 -7.79
N ILE A 23 3.13 5.64 -6.51
CA ILE A 23 1.72 5.51 -6.10
C ILE A 23 1.05 6.88 -5.95
N GLY A 24 1.79 7.98 -6.14
CA GLY A 24 1.32 9.33 -5.84
C GLY A 24 1.07 9.53 -4.34
N GLY A 25 1.91 8.93 -3.50
CA GLY A 25 1.78 8.94 -2.05
C GLY A 25 3.00 9.55 -1.37
N GLU A 26 3.11 9.30 -0.06
CA GLU A 26 4.14 9.83 0.81
C GLU A 26 4.94 8.71 1.48
N VAL A 27 6.15 9.04 1.94
CA VAL A 27 6.96 8.14 2.76
C VAL A 27 6.45 8.22 4.20
N ILE A 28 5.98 7.09 4.73
CA ILE A 28 5.55 6.98 6.13
C ILE A 28 6.74 6.63 7.02
N GLN A 29 7.62 5.79 6.52
CA GLN A 29 8.85 5.40 7.19
C GLN A 29 9.91 5.06 6.16
N ALA A 30 11.12 5.62 6.29
CA ALA A 30 12.22 5.31 5.38
C ALA A 30 13.12 4.18 5.91
N GLN A 31 13.18 3.98 7.24
CA GLN A 31 14.00 2.99 7.93
C GLN A 31 13.33 2.54 9.24
N PRO A 32 13.54 1.30 9.71
CA PRO A 32 14.41 0.25 9.12
C PRO A 32 13.85 -0.40 7.86
N VAL A 33 12.55 -0.23 7.60
CA VAL A 33 11.84 -0.71 6.42
C VAL A 33 11.23 0.48 5.71
N CYS A 34 11.33 0.52 4.38
CA CYS A 34 10.69 1.56 3.57
C CYS A 34 9.19 1.27 3.46
N VAL A 35 8.37 2.18 3.97
CA VAL A 35 6.90 2.12 3.91
C VAL A 35 6.38 3.38 3.27
N VAL A 36 5.58 3.22 2.22
CA VAL A 36 4.98 4.31 1.46
C VAL A 36 3.48 4.14 1.43
N MET A 37 2.75 5.24 1.42
CA MET A 37 1.29 5.20 1.52
C MET A 37 0.66 6.32 0.70
N ARG A 38 -0.45 5.99 0.06
CA ARG A 38 -1.42 6.94 -0.47
C ARG A 38 -2.75 6.73 0.24
N LEU A 39 -3.46 7.81 0.55
CA LEU A 39 -4.81 7.71 1.10
C LEU A 39 -5.84 7.48 -0.02
N ARG A 40 -6.83 6.63 0.28
CA ARG A 40 -8.07 6.44 -0.49
C ARG A 40 -9.01 7.62 -0.23
N ASP A 41 -8.83 8.71 -0.97
CA ASP A 41 -9.62 9.95 -0.85
C ASP A 41 -10.99 9.88 -1.53
N ASP A 42 -11.19 8.90 -2.42
CA ASP A 42 -12.44 8.55 -3.07
C ASP A 42 -13.50 7.99 -2.09
N ILE A 43 -13.05 7.30 -1.02
CA ILE A 43 -13.95 6.66 -0.06
C ILE A 43 -14.52 7.68 0.93
N ARG A 44 -15.84 7.72 1.02
CA ARG A 44 -16.58 8.57 1.95
C ARG A 44 -17.01 7.90 3.26
N ALA A 45 -16.06 7.31 3.99
CA ALA A 45 -16.34 6.50 5.17
C ALA A 45 -16.64 7.27 6.47
N THR A 46 -17.50 6.68 7.27
CA THR A 46 -17.75 7.03 8.68
C THR A 46 -17.45 5.83 9.57
N ILE A 47 -17.10 6.08 10.84
CA ILE A 47 -16.97 5.08 11.91
C ILE A 47 -17.71 5.65 13.12
N LEU A 48 -18.62 4.88 13.72
CA LEU A 48 -19.49 5.37 14.80
C LEU A 48 -20.25 6.66 14.42
N GLY A 49 -20.69 6.76 13.15
CA GLY A 49 -21.41 7.92 12.63
C GLY A 49 -20.57 9.21 12.53
N ARG A 50 -19.24 9.13 12.60
CA ARG A 50 -18.32 10.27 12.41
C ARG A 50 -17.46 10.06 11.19
N ARG A 51 -17.28 11.12 10.40
CA ARG A 51 -16.44 11.09 9.21
C ARG A 51 -14.99 10.76 9.58
N THR A 52 -14.39 9.78 8.90
CA THR A 52 -12.95 9.52 9.01
C THR A 52 -12.20 10.03 7.78
N ARG A 53 -10.97 10.50 8.03
CA ARG A 53 -9.89 10.72 7.04
C ARG A 53 -8.59 10.09 7.51
N SER A 54 -8.67 9.23 8.54
CA SER A 54 -7.51 8.67 9.21
C SER A 54 -6.77 7.72 8.27
N PRO A 55 -5.43 7.80 8.19
CA PRO A 55 -4.61 6.79 7.55
C PRO A 55 -4.83 5.36 8.07
N LEU A 56 -5.32 5.22 9.30
CA LEU A 56 -5.66 3.92 9.88
C LEU A 56 -6.90 3.27 9.23
N ALA A 57 -7.73 4.06 8.55
CA ALA A 57 -8.97 3.60 7.93
C ALA A 57 -8.93 3.64 6.40
N LEU A 58 -8.12 4.52 5.81
CA LEU A 58 -8.10 4.77 4.37
C LEU A 58 -6.75 4.51 3.68
N PRO A 59 -5.94 3.50 4.05
CA PRO A 59 -4.62 3.31 3.45
C PRO A 59 -4.69 2.61 2.08
N PHE A 60 -3.77 2.97 1.20
CA PHE A 60 -3.15 2.11 0.19
C PHE A 60 -1.65 2.16 0.46
N MET A 61 -1.12 1.11 1.05
CA MET A 61 0.23 1.08 1.62
C MET A 61 1.05 -0.03 1.00
N LEU A 62 2.34 0.26 0.77
CA LEU A 62 3.32 -0.73 0.33
C LEU A 62 4.54 -0.66 1.25
N SER A 63 5.11 -1.82 1.55
CA SER A 63 6.31 -1.99 2.36
C SER A 63 7.36 -2.79 1.58
N PHE A 64 8.63 -2.40 1.75
CA PHE A 64 9.76 -2.97 1.02
C PHE A 64 10.91 -3.28 2.00
N GLU A 65 11.16 -4.57 2.21
CA GLU A 65 12.21 -5.06 3.09
C GLU A 65 13.53 -5.32 2.34
N ASN A 66 14.65 -5.20 3.04
CA ASN A 66 15.98 -5.42 2.47
C ASN A 66 16.25 -6.89 2.09
N ASN A 67 15.45 -7.84 2.61
CA ASN A 67 15.52 -9.26 2.27
C ASN A 67 14.75 -9.62 0.99
N GLY A 68 14.14 -8.64 0.31
CA GLY A 68 13.37 -8.85 -0.92
C GLY A 68 11.90 -9.20 -0.70
N LEU A 69 11.41 -9.16 0.55
CA LEU A 69 9.98 -9.25 0.85
C LEU A 69 9.31 -7.90 0.58
N ASN A 70 8.29 -7.93 -0.28
CA ASN A 70 7.42 -6.79 -0.51
C ASN A 70 6.00 -7.12 -0.04
N LEU A 71 5.38 -6.20 0.68
CA LEU A 71 4.03 -6.34 1.22
C LEU A 71 3.17 -5.17 0.76
N GLY A 72 1.87 -5.42 0.59
CA GLY A 72 0.89 -4.39 0.34
C GLY A 72 -0.40 -4.62 1.09
N GLU A 73 -1.02 -3.52 1.51
CA GLU A 73 -2.32 -3.49 2.19
C GLU A 73 -3.13 -2.34 1.61
N THR A 74 -4.44 -2.54 1.44
CA THR A 74 -5.34 -1.41 1.21
C THR A 74 -6.74 -1.65 1.77
N VAL A 75 -7.38 -0.55 2.19
CA VAL A 75 -8.83 -0.55 2.33
C VAL A 75 -9.47 -0.72 0.96
N ILE A 76 -10.55 -1.50 0.90
CA ILE A 76 -11.23 -1.85 -0.33
C ILE A 76 -12.74 -1.94 -0.12
N LEU A 77 -13.51 -1.44 -1.08
CA LEU A 77 -14.96 -1.60 -1.09
C LEU A 77 -15.34 -2.99 -1.63
N GLN A 78 -16.47 -3.54 -1.19
CA GLN A 78 -16.91 -4.89 -1.60
C GLN A 78 -16.89 -5.11 -3.12
N LYS A 79 -17.32 -4.11 -3.90
CA LYS A 79 -17.34 -4.16 -5.37
C LYS A 79 -15.94 -4.21 -6.02
N GLU A 80 -14.92 -3.74 -5.31
CA GLU A 80 -13.53 -3.62 -5.80
C GLU A 80 -12.70 -4.88 -5.53
N VAL A 81 -13.14 -5.74 -4.60
CA VAL A 81 -12.39 -6.91 -4.12
C VAL A 81 -11.96 -7.83 -5.26
N ASN A 82 -12.92 -8.40 -6.00
CA ASN A 82 -12.61 -9.34 -7.06
C ASN A 82 -11.85 -8.70 -8.24
N PRO A 83 -12.17 -7.46 -8.69
CA PRO A 83 -11.32 -6.73 -9.62
C PRO A 83 -9.87 -6.61 -9.18
N MET A 84 -9.62 -6.20 -7.93
CA MET A 84 -8.26 -6.01 -7.40
C MET A 84 -7.51 -7.33 -7.32
N ILE A 85 -8.13 -8.38 -6.77
CA ILE A 85 -7.52 -9.72 -6.67
C ILE A 85 -7.09 -10.23 -8.03
N ARG A 86 -7.99 -10.19 -9.03
CA ARG A 86 -7.67 -10.66 -10.38
C ARG A 86 -6.56 -9.83 -11.04
N ALA A 87 -6.55 -8.51 -10.81
CA ALA A 87 -5.55 -7.62 -11.35
C ALA A 87 -4.16 -7.87 -10.75
N LEU A 88 -4.07 -8.14 -9.44
CA LEU A 88 -2.84 -8.55 -8.77
C LEU A 88 -2.34 -9.91 -9.26
N GLN A 89 -3.23 -10.90 -9.34
CA GLN A 89 -2.89 -12.26 -9.79
C GLN A 89 -2.35 -12.29 -11.23
N ARG A 90 -2.93 -11.52 -12.15
CA ARG A 90 -2.41 -11.37 -13.53
C ARG A 90 -0.99 -10.80 -13.59
N ARG A 91 -0.56 -10.11 -12.54
CA ARG A 91 0.79 -9.51 -12.41
C ARG A 91 1.74 -10.39 -11.58
N GLY A 92 1.34 -11.64 -11.27
CA GLY A 92 2.15 -12.57 -10.49
C GLY A 92 2.28 -12.19 -9.01
N ILE A 93 1.36 -11.38 -8.49
CA ILE A 93 1.34 -10.97 -7.07
C ILE A 93 0.35 -11.86 -6.31
N ILE A 94 0.79 -12.40 -5.17
CA ILE A 94 0.01 -13.32 -4.36
C ILE A 94 -0.88 -12.51 -3.42
N VAL A 95 -2.19 -12.76 -3.44
CA VAL A 95 -3.13 -12.24 -2.44
C VAL A 95 -3.21 -13.24 -1.30
N THR A 96 -2.94 -12.79 -0.08
CA THR A 96 -2.79 -13.69 1.08
C THR A 96 -3.88 -13.54 2.13
N ALA A 97 -4.47 -12.35 2.28
CA ALA A 97 -5.56 -12.15 3.23
C ALA A 97 -6.62 -11.17 2.74
N PHE A 98 -7.85 -11.42 3.18
CA PHE A 98 -9.02 -10.58 2.97
C PHE A 98 -9.88 -10.59 4.23
N HIS A 99 -10.16 -9.43 4.80
CA HIS A 99 -10.93 -9.31 6.05
C HIS A 99 -11.51 -7.89 6.22
N ASN A 100 -12.11 -7.58 7.38
CA ASN A 100 -12.51 -6.23 7.79
C ASN A 100 -11.61 -5.72 8.93
N HIS A 101 -11.45 -4.39 9.08
CA HIS A 101 -10.74 -3.76 10.23
C HIS A 101 -11.69 -3.19 11.26
N TRP A 102 -12.58 -2.30 10.82
CA TRP A 102 -13.41 -1.51 11.72
C TRP A 102 -14.77 -2.18 11.93
N LEU A 103 -15.43 -1.80 13.03
CA LEU A 103 -16.84 -2.08 13.29
C LEU A 103 -17.61 -0.76 13.21
N PHE A 104 -18.90 -0.85 12.87
CA PHE A 104 -19.81 0.30 12.76
C PHE A 104 -19.35 1.36 11.75
N GLU A 105 -18.68 0.90 10.71
CA GLU A 105 -18.24 1.69 9.58
C GLU A 105 -19.25 1.67 8.43
N GLU A 106 -19.40 2.81 7.76
CA GLU A 106 -20.27 2.96 6.59
C GLU A 106 -19.58 3.85 5.54
N PRO A 107 -19.40 3.39 4.27
CA PRO A 107 -19.76 2.06 3.78
C PRO A 107 -18.90 0.96 4.40
N ARG A 108 -19.35 -0.29 4.28
CA ARG A 108 -18.58 -1.46 4.74
C ARG A 108 -17.17 -1.43 4.17
N LEU A 109 -16.17 -1.31 5.05
CA LEU A 109 -14.77 -1.30 4.68
C LEU A 109 -14.19 -2.71 4.84
N MET A 110 -13.50 -3.16 3.81
CA MET A 110 -12.74 -4.40 3.83
C MET A 110 -11.27 -4.09 3.58
N TYR A 111 -10.40 -5.06 3.81
CA TYR A 111 -8.96 -4.95 3.66
C TYR A 111 -8.45 -6.14 2.89
N LEU A 112 -7.52 -5.85 1.98
CA LEU A 112 -6.84 -6.83 1.16
C LEU A 112 -5.34 -6.73 1.41
N HIS A 113 -4.70 -7.88 1.57
CA HIS A 113 -3.25 -8.01 1.73
C HIS A 113 -2.66 -8.83 0.60
N TRP A 114 -1.50 -8.42 0.14
CA TRP A 114 -0.77 -9.12 -0.90
C TRP A 114 0.74 -9.03 -0.68
N GLU A 115 1.45 -10.00 -1.22
CA GLU A 115 2.90 -10.10 -1.05
C GLU A 115 3.58 -10.63 -2.31
N ASN A 116 4.88 -10.38 -2.37
CA ASN A 116 5.75 -11.01 -3.33
C ASN A 116 7.19 -11.08 -2.78
N VAL A 117 7.85 -12.21 -2.99
CA VAL A 117 9.29 -12.38 -2.80
C VAL A 117 9.96 -12.47 -4.17
N GLY A 118 11.00 -11.68 -4.39
CA GLY A 118 11.85 -11.76 -5.59
C GLY A 118 11.49 -10.76 -6.70
N MET A 119 10.31 -10.15 -6.68
CA MET A 119 10.01 -9.00 -7.55
C MET A 119 10.77 -7.76 -7.06
N ASN A 120 11.34 -6.99 -8.00
CA ASN A 120 11.99 -5.73 -7.70
C ASN A 120 11.00 -4.76 -7.01
N PRO A 121 11.36 -4.06 -5.92
CA PRO A 121 10.51 -3.08 -5.25
C PRO A 121 9.81 -2.08 -6.19
N PHE A 122 10.52 -1.58 -7.20
CA PHE A 122 9.96 -0.64 -8.17
C PHE A 122 8.92 -1.30 -9.10
N GLU A 123 9.11 -2.57 -9.43
CA GLU A 123 8.15 -3.34 -10.22
C GLU A 123 6.92 -3.69 -9.37
N PHE A 124 7.13 -4.13 -8.13
CA PHE A 124 6.05 -4.39 -7.18
C PHE A 124 5.19 -3.15 -6.95
N ALA A 125 5.80 -1.98 -6.77
CA ALA A 125 5.08 -0.72 -6.61
C ALA A 125 4.23 -0.36 -7.84
N LYS A 126 4.82 -0.47 -9.04
CA LYS A 126 4.11 -0.19 -10.30
C LYS A 126 2.96 -1.16 -10.53
N ASN A 127 3.19 -2.45 -10.30
CA ASN A 127 2.21 -3.51 -10.53
C ASN A 127 1.06 -3.43 -9.52
N SER A 128 1.36 -3.20 -8.25
CA SER A 128 0.35 -2.99 -7.20
C SER A 128 -0.52 -1.78 -7.51
N PHE A 129 0.09 -0.65 -7.89
CA PHE A 129 -0.66 0.56 -8.21
C PHE A 129 -1.44 0.46 -9.52
N ALA A 130 -0.90 -0.23 -10.53
CA ALA A 130 -1.61 -0.51 -11.77
C ALA A 130 -2.84 -1.41 -11.52
N ALA A 131 -2.72 -2.41 -10.66
CA ALA A 131 -3.85 -3.25 -10.24
C ALA A 131 -4.92 -2.42 -9.52
N ALA A 132 -4.50 -1.51 -8.62
CA ALA A 132 -5.41 -0.61 -7.91
C ALA A 132 -6.19 0.30 -8.88
N LYS A 133 -5.52 0.91 -9.86
CA LYS A 133 -6.17 1.73 -10.88
C LYS A 133 -7.13 0.91 -11.75
N GLU A 134 -6.73 -0.29 -12.15
CA GLU A 134 -7.57 -1.18 -12.94
C GLU A 134 -8.83 -1.62 -12.19
N ALA A 135 -8.73 -1.79 -10.88
CA ALA A 135 -9.84 -2.11 -10.00
C ALA A 135 -10.68 -0.89 -9.56
N GLY A 136 -10.30 0.32 -9.98
CA GLY A 136 -11.04 1.55 -9.72
C GLY A 136 -10.89 2.12 -8.30
N LEU A 137 -9.75 1.90 -7.65
CA LEU A 137 -9.49 2.40 -6.30
C LEU A 137 -9.20 3.91 -6.25
N PHE A 138 -8.89 4.55 -7.38
CA PHE A 138 -8.52 5.96 -7.47
C PHE A 138 -9.08 6.61 -8.73
#